data_AF-A0A6M2E3M6-F1
#
_entry.id   AF-A0A6M2E3M6-F1
#
_cell.length_a   1.000
_cell.length_b   1.000
_cell.length_c   1.000
_cell.angle_alpha   90.00
_cell.angle_beta   90.00
_cell.angle_gamma   90.00
#
_symmetry.space_group_name_H-M   'P 1'
#
loop_
_entity.id
_entity.type
_entity.pdbx_description
1 polymer ?
#
loop_
_entity_poly.entity_id
_entity_poly.type
_entity_poly.pdbx_seq_one_letter_code
_entity_poly.pdbx_strand_id
1 'polypeptide(L)'
;MRANLVIGLLGVLQVIYVVDAAGQQGRNKRCIKPPELEGCSVILLKWSYKEATNKCEENFVCSKHPNSFQNKAECTQYCPPIPGKKPKPEKVDCMTWLLRGDRCYQFAFRWYPNNHGVLRWGMLYTGCGKWSTSLYFYDWEKRNAAK
;
A
#
# COMPACT_ATOMS: atom_id res chain seq x y z
N MET A 1 -42.23 -67.98 -19.27
CA MET A 1 -42.40 -66.54 -19.57
C MET A 1 -41.19 -65.83 -18.95
N ARG A 2 -40.09 -65.61 -19.70
CA ARG A 2 -39.65 -64.33 -20.31
C ARG A 2 -39.70 -63.10 -19.37
N ALA A 3 -38.55 -62.83 -18.74
CA ALA A 3 -37.81 -61.57 -18.57
C ALA A 3 -38.53 -60.20 -18.57
N ASN A 4 -38.24 -59.34 -17.56
CA ASN A 4 -37.43 -58.12 -17.69
C ASN A 4 -37.63 -57.09 -16.53
N LEU A 5 -36.56 -56.99 -15.75
CA LEU A 5 -35.90 -55.80 -15.18
C LEU A 5 -36.36 -54.42 -15.71
N VAL A 6 -36.93 -53.57 -14.85
CA VAL A 6 -36.70 -52.10 -14.82
C VAL A 6 -36.92 -51.58 -13.39
N ILE A 7 -35.86 -51.52 -12.57
CA ILE A 7 -35.87 -50.68 -11.36
C ILE A 7 -35.13 -49.39 -11.76
N GLY A 8 -35.91 -48.34 -11.96
CA GLY A 8 -35.45 -47.05 -12.48
C GLY A 8 -34.46 -46.37 -11.55
N LEU A 9 -33.22 -46.22 -12.04
CA LEU A 9 -32.43 -44.99 -12.10
C LEU A 9 -32.84 -43.84 -11.16
N LEU A 10 -32.66 -43.97 -9.85
CA LEU A 10 -32.61 -42.82 -8.91
C LEU A 10 -31.54 -43.03 -7.83
N GLY A 11 -30.43 -43.65 -8.21
CA GLY A 11 -29.29 -43.86 -7.33
C GLY A 11 -28.03 -43.27 -7.95
N VAL A 12 -27.49 -42.25 -7.29
CA VAL A 12 -26.08 -41.83 -7.37
C VAL A 12 -25.70 -40.93 -8.57
N LEU A 13 -26.42 -39.81 -8.74
CA LEU A 13 -25.87 -38.60 -9.36
C LEU A 13 -25.25 -37.65 -8.31
N GLN A 14 -24.83 -38.19 -7.16
CA GLN A 14 -24.35 -37.43 -6.01
C GLN A 14 -22.83 -37.23 -5.94
N VAL A 15 -22.07 -37.52 -7.01
CA VAL A 15 -20.60 -37.38 -6.98
C VAL A 15 -20.09 -36.07 -7.62
N ILE A 16 -20.96 -35.18 -8.11
CA ILE A 16 -20.52 -34.02 -8.92
C ILE A 16 -20.58 -32.67 -8.16
N TYR A 17 -21.12 -32.60 -6.94
CA TYR A 17 -21.39 -31.30 -6.28
C TYR A 17 -20.54 -31.00 -5.04
N VAL A 18 -19.40 -31.65 -4.85
CA VAL A 18 -18.43 -31.21 -3.80
C VAL A 18 -17.17 -30.64 -4.44
N VAL A 19 -17.37 -29.84 -5.48
CA VAL A 19 -16.50 -28.70 -5.78
C VAL A 19 -17.35 -27.45 -5.69
N ASP A 20 -18.01 -27.31 -4.53
CA ASP A 20 -18.57 -26.03 -4.15
C ASP A 20 -17.44 -25.00 -4.21
N ALA A 21 -17.72 -23.97 -5.01
CA ALA A 21 -16.91 -22.82 -5.25
C ALA A 21 -16.02 -22.51 -4.04
N ALA A 22 -14.72 -22.36 -4.28
CA ALA A 22 -13.86 -21.55 -3.44
C ALA A 22 -14.38 -20.10 -3.48
N GLY A 23 -15.57 -19.88 -2.91
CA GLY A 23 -16.10 -18.59 -2.58
C GLY A 23 -15.08 -17.94 -1.69
N GLN A 24 -14.72 -16.72 -2.05
CA GLN A 24 -13.83 -15.88 -1.26
C GLN A 24 -14.23 -15.97 0.22
N GLN A 25 -13.43 -16.68 1.02
CA GLN A 25 -13.45 -16.42 2.45
C GLN A 25 -13.16 -14.93 2.60
N GLY A 26 -14.12 -14.19 3.19
CA GLY A 26 -14.02 -12.75 3.34
C GLY A 26 -12.66 -12.38 3.95
N ARG A 27 -12.00 -11.37 3.38
CA ARG A 27 -10.67 -10.94 3.82
C ARG A 27 -10.66 -10.74 5.34
N ASN A 28 -9.60 -11.19 6.01
CA ASN A 28 -9.48 -11.02 7.46
C ASN A 28 -9.65 -9.54 7.84
N LYS A 29 -10.56 -9.25 8.79
CA LYS A 29 -10.91 -7.89 9.21
C LYS A 29 -9.71 -7.10 9.72
N ARG A 30 -8.68 -7.78 10.25
CA ARG A 30 -7.40 -7.17 10.66
C ARG A 30 -6.69 -6.47 9.50
N CYS A 31 -6.94 -6.89 8.26
CA CYS A 31 -6.27 -6.36 7.06
C CYS A 31 -7.05 -5.23 6.38
N ILE A 32 -8.27 -4.95 6.84
CA ILE A 32 -9.16 -3.96 6.24
C ILE A 32 -8.92 -2.59 6.87
N LYS A 33 -8.66 -2.56 8.19
CA LYS A 33 -8.36 -1.31 8.88
C LYS A 33 -6.94 -0.85 8.53
N PRO A 34 -6.76 0.37 8.00
CA PRO A 34 -5.43 0.91 7.77
C PRO A 34 -4.67 1.02 9.10
N PRO A 35 -3.34 0.85 9.12
CA PRO A 35 -2.56 1.08 10.33
C PRO A 35 -2.73 2.52 10.82
N GLU A 36 -3.01 2.68 12.11
CA GLU A 36 -3.27 3.97 12.75
C GLU A 36 -2.10 4.41 13.63
N LEU A 37 -1.85 5.72 13.67
CA LEU A 37 -0.80 6.38 14.46
C LEU A 37 -1.34 7.27 15.57
N GLU A 38 -2.63 7.63 15.51
CA GLU A 38 -3.25 8.59 16.43
C GLU A 38 -4.04 7.87 17.52
N GLY A 39 -4.26 8.56 18.65
CA GLY A 39 -5.16 8.07 19.71
C GLY A 39 -4.67 6.85 20.51
N CYS A 40 -3.35 6.56 20.51
CA CYS A 40 -2.79 5.45 21.26
C CYS A 40 -1.63 5.85 22.19
N SER A 41 -1.47 5.08 23.27
CA SER A 41 -0.44 5.36 24.29
C SER A 41 0.97 4.96 23.85
N VAL A 42 1.10 4.00 22.93
CA VAL A 42 2.39 3.45 22.48
C VAL A 42 2.34 3.15 20.99
N ILE A 43 3.25 3.75 20.25
CA ILE A 43 3.51 3.51 18.82
C ILE A 43 4.80 2.69 18.71
N LEU A 44 4.78 1.63 17.91
CA LEU A 44 5.94 0.76 17.69
C LEU A 44 6.19 0.58 16.19
N LEU A 45 7.45 0.37 15.83
CA LEU A 45 7.80 -0.12 14.50
C LEU A 45 7.41 -1.60 14.41
N LYS A 46 6.39 -1.91 13.62
CA LYS A 46 5.80 -3.25 13.48
C LYS A 46 5.39 -3.53 12.04
N TRP A 47 5.00 -4.75 11.74
CA TRP A 47 4.47 -5.14 10.44
C TRP A 47 2.97 -4.86 10.36
N SER A 48 2.51 -4.25 9.27
CA SER A 48 1.08 -4.10 8.98
C SER A 48 0.81 -4.21 7.48
N TYR A 49 -0.38 -4.71 7.13
CA TYR A 49 -0.79 -4.83 5.74
C TYR A 49 -1.26 -3.47 5.23
N LYS A 50 -0.66 -3.01 4.13
CA LYS A 50 -1.10 -1.81 3.43
C LYS A 50 -1.83 -2.18 2.15
N GLU A 51 -3.07 -1.72 2.05
CA GLU A 51 -3.89 -1.95 0.88
C GLU A 51 -3.33 -1.25 -0.38
N ALA A 52 -2.76 -0.05 -0.21
CA ALA A 52 -2.20 0.75 -1.29
C ALA A 52 -1.09 0.02 -2.05
N THR A 53 -0.23 -0.70 -1.33
CA THR A 53 0.89 -1.46 -1.88
C THR A 53 0.62 -2.96 -1.97
N ASN A 54 -0.56 -3.39 -1.54
CA ASN A 54 -1.02 -4.78 -1.52
C ASN A 54 -0.04 -5.75 -0.83
N LYS A 55 0.65 -5.30 0.21
CA LYS A 55 1.67 -6.10 0.91
C LYS A 55 1.80 -5.72 2.38
N CYS A 56 2.42 -6.62 3.15
CA CYS A 56 2.87 -6.34 4.50
C CYS A 56 4.16 -5.51 4.46
N GLU A 57 4.16 -4.40 5.18
CA GLU A 57 5.29 -3.48 5.29
C GLU A 57 5.58 -3.20 6.76
N GLU A 58 6.84 -2.96 7.07
CA GLU A 58 7.23 -2.40 8.36
C GLU A 58 6.87 -0.90 8.39
N ASN A 59 6.20 -0.46 9.45
CA ASN A 59 5.87 0.94 9.70
C ASN A 59 5.58 1.19 11.18
N PHE A 60 5.52 2.47 11.53
CA PHE A 60 5.00 2.88 12.83
C PHE A 60 3.50 2.66 12.86
N VAL A 61 3.03 1.99 13.90
CA VAL A 61 1.62 1.72 14.14
C VAL A 61 1.38 1.60 15.65
N CYS A 62 0.18 1.97 16.10
CA CYS A 62 -0.23 1.76 17.48
C CYS A 62 -0.04 0.29 17.90
N SER A 63 0.60 0.08 19.05
CA SER A 63 1.05 -1.24 19.51
C SER A 63 -0.06 -2.30 19.62
N LYS A 64 -1.28 -1.85 19.95
CA LYS A 64 -2.51 -2.67 20.11
C LYS A 64 -3.45 -2.61 18.90
N HIS A 65 -3.03 -2.00 17.78
CA HIS A 65 -3.86 -1.93 16.58
C HIS A 65 -4.08 -3.33 15.98
N PRO A 66 -5.29 -3.71 15.50
CA PRO A 66 -5.53 -5.04 14.95
C PRO A 66 -4.66 -5.36 13.73
N ASN A 67 -4.38 -4.37 12.89
CA ASN A 67 -3.41 -4.45 11.78
C ASN A 67 -1.99 -4.14 12.29
N SER A 68 -1.51 -4.92 13.25
CA SER A 68 -0.18 -4.79 13.84
C SER A 68 0.32 -6.18 14.20
N PHE A 69 1.44 -6.57 13.63
CA PHE A 69 2.02 -7.90 13.72
C PHE A 69 3.49 -7.80 14.11
N GLN A 70 3.99 -8.80 14.83
CA GLN A 70 5.35 -8.76 15.34
C GLN A 70 6.38 -8.99 14.23
N ASN A 71 6.02 -9.76 13.21
CA ASN A 71 6.91 -10.10 12.10
C ASN A 71 6.15 -10.20 10.77
N LYS A 72 6.91 -10.19 9.68
CA LYS A 72 6.39 -10.23 8.31
C LYS A 72 5.59 -11.49 8.00
N ALA A 73 6.03 -12.64 8.51
CA ALA A 73 5.42 -13.93 8.21
C ALA A 73 4.01 -14.00 8.80
N GLU A 74 3.85 -13.60 10.07
CA GLU A 74 2.55 -13.47 10.73
C GLU A 74 1.63 -12.53 9.93
N CYS A 75 2.10 -11.32 9.60
CA CYS A 75 1.31 -10.38 8.81
C CYS A 75 0.86 -10.99 7.47
N THR A 76 1.76 -11.64 6.75
CA THR A 76 1.46 -12.19 5.41
C THR A 76 0.51 -13.38 5.48
N GLN A 77 0.60 -14.20 6.53
CA GLN A 77 -0.31 -15.30 6.78
C GLN A 77 -1.73 -14.80 7.08
N TYR A 78 -1.87 -13.78 7.94
CA TYR A 78 -3.17 -13.19 8.26
C TYR A 78 -3.74 -12.34 7.12
N CYS A 79 -2.86 -11.66 6.38
CA CYS A 79 -3.18 -10.67 5.36
C CYS A 79 -2.45 -10.96 4.04
N PRO A 80 -2.78 -12.07 3.35
CA PRO A 80 -2.14 -12.38 2.08
C PRO A 80 -2.39 -11.27 1.05
N PRO A 81 -1.42 -11.01 0.14
CA PRO A 81 -1.63 -10.14 -1.01
C PRO A 81 -2.88 -10.55 -1.78
N ILE A 82 -3.65 -9.58 -2.24
CA ILE A 82 -4.82 -9.82 -3.08
C ILE A 82 -4.31 -10.17 -4.48
N PRO A 83 -4.61 -11.37 -5.02
CA PRO A 83 -4.18 -11.75 -6.35
C PRO A 83 -4.66 -10.75 -7.41
N GLY A 84 -3.81 -10.42 -8.38
CA GLY A 84 -4.14 -9.50 -9.47
C GLY A 84 -4.18 -8.00 -9.09
N LYS A 85 -4.19 -7.64 -7.80
CA LYS A 85 -4.15 -6.24 -7.38
C LYS A 85 -2.74 -5.69 -7.49
N LYS A 86 -2.53 -4.82 -8.48
CA LYS A 86 -1.29 -4.06 -8.63
C LYS A 86 -1.23 -2.96 -7.55
N PRO A 87 -0.04 -2.72 -6.93
CA PRO A 87 0.16 -1.55 -6.09
C PRO A 87 -0.27 -0.28 -6.82
N LYS A 88 -0.98 0.61 -6.14
CA LYS A 88 -1.19 1.95 -6.68
C LYS A 88 0.19 2.58 -6.82
N PRO A 89 0.55 3.15 -7.99
CA PRO A 89 1.78 3.92 -8.11
C PRO A 89 1.78 4.97 -7.01
N GLU A 90 2.85 5.02 -6.22
CA GLU A 90 2.99 6.04 -5.20
C GLU A 90 2.92 7.41 -5.90
N LYS A 91 2.08 8.31 -5.37
CA LYS A 91 1.96 9.65 -5.92
C LYS A 91 3.29 10.36 -5.65
N VAL A 92 4.09 10.52 -6.70
CA VAL A 92 5.36 11.21 -6.59
C VAL A 92 5.09 12.71 -6.59
N ASP A 93 5.17 13.33 -5.41
CA ASP A 93 5.06 14.78 -5.23
C ASP A 93 6.43 15.42 -4.95
N CYS A 94 6.44 16.75 -4.77
CA CYS A 94 7.66 17.52 -4.53
C CYS A 94 8.41 17.00 -3.29
N MET A 95 7.70 16.76 -2.19
CA MET A 95 8.30 16.24 -0.95
C MET A 95 8.83 14.81 -1.12
N THR A 96 8.16 13.98 -1.91
CA THR A 96 8.63 12.63 -2.23
C THR A 96 10.01 12.67 -2.88
N TRP A 97 10.23 13.56 -3.84
CA TRP A 97 11.55 13.74 -4.46
C TRP A 97 12.58 14.27 -3.47
N LEU A 98 12.22 15.25 -2.65
CA LEU A 98 13.09 15.82 -1.63
C LEU A 98 13.60 14.76 -0.65
N LEU A 99 12.72 13.85 -0.20
CA LEU A 99 13.04 12.88 0.85
C LEU A 99 13.69 11.59 0.32
N ARG A 100 13.53 11.26 -0.96
CA ARG A 100 13.93 9.93 -1.49
C ARG A 100 14.74 9.97 -2.78
N GLY A 101 14.94 11.15 -3.37
CA GLY A 101 15.66 11.31 -4.63
C GLY A 101 17.13 11.71 -4.45
N ASP A 102 17.65 11.75 -3.22
CA ASP A 102 19.00 12.16 -2.85
C ASP A 102 20.11 11.44 -3.64
N ARG A 103 19.81 10.23 -4.12
CA ARG A 103 20.72 9.42 -4.95
C ARG A 103 20.79 9.82 -6.43
N CYS A 104 19.94 10.73 -6.90
CA CYS A 104 19.83 11.02 -8.33
C CYS A 104 19.41 12.45 -8.70
N TYR A 105 18.75 13.21 -7.82
CA TYR A 105 18.43 14.60 -8.15
C TYR A 105 19.65 15.49 -8.07
N GLN A 106 19.63 16.57 -8.84
CA GLN A 106 20.56 17.68 -8.69
C GLN A 106 19.92 18.74 -7.81
N PHE A 107 20.72 19.48 -7.04
CA PHE A 107 20.20 20.54 -6.18
C PHE A 107 21.16 21.74 -6.06
N ALA A 108 20.61 22.90 -5.69
CA ALA A 108 21.36 24.10 -5.37
C ALA A 108 20.59 24.96 -4.35
N PHE A 109 21.31 25.52 -3.38
CA PHE A 109 20.74 26.49 -2.43
C PHE A 109 20.86 27.91 -2.99
N ARG A 110 19.72 28.61 -3.14
CA ARG A 110 19.67 29.94 -3.75
C ARG A 110 18.49 30.75 -3.22
N TRP A 111 18.58 32.08 -3.39
CA TRP A 111 17.43 32.97 -3.29
C TRP A 111 16.59 32.87 -4.57
N TYR A 112 15.29 32.61 -4.43
CA TYR A 112 14.36 32.47 -5.54
C TYR A 112 13.09 33.31 -5.29
N PRO A 113 12.65 34.14 -6.25
CA PRO A 113 11.43 34.93 -6.08
C PRO A 113 10.19 34.01 -6.11
N ASN A 114 9.26 34.22 -5.19
CA ASN A 114 7.94 33.62 -5.29
C ASN A 114 7.07 34.33 -6.36
N ASN A 115 5.83 33.89 -6.55
CA ASN A 115 4.89 34.48 -7.52
C ASN A 115 4.58 35.98 -7.28
N HIS A 116 4.91 36.53 -6.11
CA HIS A 116 4.75 37.95 -5.77
C HIS A 116 6.07 38.72 -5.88
N GLY A 117 7.14 38.11 -6.39
CA GLY A 117 8.46 38.73 -6.52
C GLY A 117 9.27 38.78 -5.22
N VAL A 118 8.76 38.23 -4.11
CA VAL A 118 9.48 38.21 -2.83
C VAL A 118 10.53 37.11 -2.86
N LEU A 119 11.80 37.48 -2.67
CA LEU A 119 12.91 36.53 -2.59
C LEU A 119 12.77 35.61 -1.37
N ARG A 120 12.86 34.30 -1.59
CA ARG A 120 12.86 33.27 -0.55
C ARG A 120 14.15 32.47 -0.62
N TRP A 121 14.76 32.25 0.54
CA TRP A 121 15.91 31.35 0.65
C TRP A 121 15.41 29.90 0.66
N GLY A 122 15.96 29.07 -0.21
CA GLY A 122 15.53 27.69 -0.30
C GLY A 122 16.45 26.84 -1.15
N MET A 123 16.00 25.62 -1.41
CA MET A 123 16.70 24.64 -2.23
C MET A 123 15.93 24.41 -3.53
N LEU A 124 16.58 24.67 -4.65
CA LEU A 124 16.15 24.19 -5.96
C LEU A 124 16.63 22.76 -6.13
N TYR A 125 15.76 21.86 -6.59
CA TYR A 125 16.14 20.47 -6.81
C TYR A 125 15.32 19.83 -7.93
N THR A 126 15.84 18.74 -8.51
CA THR A 126 15.15 17.99 -9.57
C THR A 126 14.49 16.71 -9.07
N GLY A 127 13.74 16.03 -9.94
CA GLY A 127 13.33 14.64 -9.72
C GLY A 127 14.35 13.67 -10.31
N CYS A 128 13.96 12.40 -10.45
CA CYS A 128 14.79 11.39 -11.10
C CYS A 128 14.10 10.71 -12.28
N GLY A 129 14.84 9.97 -13.10
CA GLY A 129 14.32 9.28 -14.27
C GLY A 129 13.61 10.24 -15.22
N LYS A 130 12.35 9.97 -15.56
CA LYS A 130 11.54 10.86 -16.42
C LYS A 130 11.25 12.25 -15.81
N TRP A 131 11.59 12.48 -14.54
CA TRP A 131 11.43 13.77 -13.85
C TRP A 131 12.76 14.48 -13.62
N SER A 132 13.87 14.04 -14.22
CA SER A 132 15.19 14.64 -14.05
C SER A 132 15.27 16.11 -14.48
N THR A 133 14.35 16.56 -15.33
CA THR A 133 14.24 17.96 -15.79
C THR A 133 13.15 18.75 -15.06
N SER A 134 12.34 18.12 -14.21
CA SER A 134 11.35 18.83 -13.41
C SER A 134 12.07 19.54 -12.26
N LEU A 135 11.97 20.86 -12.23
CA LEU A 135 12.52 21.70 -11.16
C LEU A 135 11.48 21.86 -10.04
N TYR A 136 11.95 21.82 -8.80
CA TYR A 136 11.16 22.02 -7.59
C TYR A 136 11.90 23.00 -6.68
N PHE A 137 11.16 23.67 -5.80
CA PHE A 137 11.71 24.58 -4.79
C PHE A 137 11.20 24.21 -3.40
N TYR A 138 12.12 23.98 -2.48
CA TYR A 138 11.84 23.83 -1.05
C TYR A 138 12.09 25.15 -0.32
N ASP A 139 11.03 25.74 0.21
CA ASP A 139 11.05 26.97 1.00
C ASP A 139 11.36 26.63 2.47
N TRP A 140 12.49 27.11 2.98
CA TRP A 140 12.94 26.79 4.33
C TRP A 140 12.11 27.46 5.43
N GLU A 141 11.55 28.63 5.14
CA GLU A 141 10.72 29.39 6.07
C GLU A 141 9.34 28.73 6.22
N LYS A 142 8.76 28.31 5.09
CA LYS A 142 7.45 27.65 5.07
C LYS A 142 7.51 26.15 5.32
N ARG A 143 8.71 25.55 5.29
CA ARG A 143 8.94 24.10 5.40
C ARG A 143 8.09 23.29 4.43
N ASN A 144 7.97 23.77 3.20
CA ASN A 144 7.18 23.11 2.16
C ASN A 144 7.90 23.14 0.81
N ALA A 145 7.51 22.22 -0.07
CA ALA A 145 8.03 22.14 -1.42
C ALA A 145 6.94 22.36 -2.47
N ALA A 146 7.28 23.08 -3.54
CA ALA A 146 6.44 23.30 -4.70
C ALA A 146 7.22 23.03 -5.99
N LYS A 147 6.49 22.90 -7.09
CA LYS A 147 7.05 22.83 -8.44
C LYS A 147 7.19 24.23 -9.00
#